data_AF-A0A409XZ37-F1
#
_entry.id   AF-A0A409XZ37-F1
#
_cell.length_a   1.000
_cell.length_b   1.000
_cell.length_c   1.000
_cell.angle_alpha   90.00
_cell.angle_beta   90.00
_cell.angle_gamma   90.00
#
_symmetry.space_group_name_H-M   'P 1'
#
loop_
_entity.id
_entity.type
_entity.pdbx_description
1 polymer ?
#
loop_
_entity_poly.entity_id
_entity_poly.type
_entity_poly.pdbx_seq_one_letter_code
_entity_poly.pdbx_strand_id
1 'polypeptide(L)'
;MANDHQIPLLNATNYNTWSGLMTAYLQSKGIWRIVSGAKTQPVLSDILTAGEQAVLKLYHENHDKACGMIYLHLDNDQQIHVEAVKDDPIQMWEALKAVHQQKRPGNRFNAYDDLFSIRKEEGENLSIPSFLVPVLPHSHREKNLLIVNNVLNEDLLG
;
A
#
# COMPACT_ATOMS: atom_id res chain seq x y z
N MET A 1 -25.16 1.40 -20.73
CA MET A 1 -24.14 0.37 -20.96
C MET A 1 -23.32 0.28 -19.69
N ALA A 2 -23.41 -0.85 -18.98
CA ALA A 2 -22.58 -1.05 -17.79
C ALA A 2 -21.13 -1.16 -18.25
N ASN A 3 -20.24 -0.33 -17.72
CA ASN A 3 -18.80 -0.58 -17.87
C ASN A 3 -18.50 -1.86 -17.10
N ASP A 4 -18.55 -2.98 -17.81
CA ASP A 4 -18.17 -4.30 -17.30
C ASP A 4 -16.65 -4.28 -17.17
N HIS A 5 -16.17 -3.74 -16.04
CA HIS A 5 -14.76 -3.74 -15.69
C HIS A 5 -14.37 -5.18 -15.34
N GLN A 6 -14.20 -6.00 -16.38
CA GLN A 6 -13.76 -7.37 -16.20
C GLN A 6 -12.38 -7.39 -15.56
N ILE A 7 -12.26 -8.20 -14.51
CA ILE A 7 -10.98 -8.44 -13.87
C ILE A 7 -10.23 -9.40 -14.78
N PRO A 8 -9.09 -9.01 -15.37
CA PRO A 8 -8.30 -9.94 -16.17
C PRO A 8 -7.82 -11.09 -15.27
N LEU A 9 -7.56 -12.27 -15.83
CA LEU A 9 -6.88 -13.32 -15.08
C LEU A 9 -5.46 -12.88 -14.71
N LEU A 10 -4.98 -13.27 -13.53
CA LEU A 10 -3.62 -12.96 -13.10
C LEU A 10 -2.63 -13.73 -13.96
N ASN A 11 -1.68 -13.02 -14.54
CA ASN A 11 -0.56 -13.55 -15.30
C ASN A 11 0.77 -12.96 -14.82
N ALA A 12 1.87 -13.36 -15.46
CA ALA A 12 3.21 -12.98 -15.05
C ALA A 12 3.48 -11.46 -14.98
N THR A 13 2.73 -10.63 -15.73
CA THR A 13 3.05 -9.21 -15.95
C THR A 13 2.00 -8.23 -15.43
N ASN A 14 0.78 -8.68 -15.12
CA ASN A 14 -0.35 -7.77 -14.82
C ASN A 14 -0.68 -7.62 -13.32
N TYR A 15 0.15 -8.12 -12.41
CA TYR A 15 -0.15 -8.16 -10.96
C TYR A 15 -0.61 -6.83 -10.36
N ASN A 16 -0.02 -5.68 -10.72
CA ASN A 16 -0.44 -4.39 -10.11
C ASN A 16 -1.87 -4.00 -10.52
N THR A 17 -2.22 -4.23 -11.79
CA THR A 17 -3.58 -3.97 -12.28
C THR A 17 -4.57 -4.99 -11.71
N TRP A 18 -4.18 -6.27 -11.73
CA TRP A 18 -4.99 -7.36 -11.18
C TRP A 18 -5.28 -7.15 -9.70
N SER A 19 -4.25 -6.89 -8.88
CA SER A 19 -4.41 -6.71 -7.43
C SER A 19 -5.32 -5.53 -7.10
N GLY A 20 -5.22 -4.41 -7.83
CA GLY A 20 -6.13 -3.27 -7.65
C GLY A 20 -7.58 -3.61 -7.99
N LEU A 21 -7.83 -4.20 -9.16
CA LEU A 21 -9.18 -4.58 -9.61
C LEU A 21 -9.79 -5.68 -8.74
N MET A 22 -8.99 -6.68 -8.37
CA MET A 22 -9.40 -7.78 -7.52
C MET A 22 -9.71 -7.31 -6.10
N THR A 23 -8.91 -6.38 -5.55
CA THR A 23 -9.22 -5.73 -4.28
C THR A 23 -10.58 -5.03 -4.34
N ALA A 24 -10.81 -4.20 -5.36
CA ALA A 24 -12.09 -3.50 -5.55
C ALA A 24 -13.27 -4.47 -5.68
N TYR A 25 -13.07 -5.59 -6.39
CA TYR A 25 -14.07 -6.64 -6.53
C TYR A 25 -14.39 -7.30 -5.19
N LEU A 26 -13.38 -7.75 -4.45
CA LEU A 26 -13.57 -8.37 -3.14
C LEU A 26 -14.18 -7.39 -2.11
N GLN A 27 -13.89 -6.09 -2.23
CA GLN A 27 -14.55 -5.03 -1.47
C GLN A 27 -16.03 -4.91 -1.84
N SER A 28 -16.37 -4.92 -3.13
CA SER A 28 -17.78 -4.90 -3.59
C SER A 28 -18.58 -6.12 -3.09
N LYS A 29 -17.89 -7.23 -2.81
CA LYS A 29 -18.48 -8.46 -2.23
C LYS A 29 -18.45 -8.50 -0.69
N GLY A 30 -17.86 -7.50 -0.04
CA GLY A 30 -17.78 -7.40 1.43
C GLY A 30 -16.77 -8.35 2.10
N ILE A 31 -15.90 -9.02 1.33
CA ILE A 31 -15.01 -10.08 1.84
C ILE A 31 -13.53 -9.67 1.90
N TRP A 32 -13.17 -8.49 1.37
CA TRP A 32 -11.78 -8.00 1.39
C TRP A 32 -11.16 -7.96 2.80
N ARG A 33 -11.95 -7.69 3.84
CA ARG A 33 -11.44 -7.68 5.22
C ARG A 33 -10.94 -9.04 5.70
N ILE A 34 -11.43 -10.14 5.12
CA ILE A 34 -10.91 -11.48 5.39
C ILE A 34 -9.54 -11.63 4.72
N VAL A 35 -9.44 -11.30 3.43
CA VAL A 35 -8.21 -11.45 2.62
C VAL A 35 -7.06 -10.58 3.13
N SER A 36 -7.37 -9.36 3.57
CA SER A 36 -6.38 -8.44 4.16
C SER A 36 -6.00 -8.79 5.60
N GLY A 37 -6.62 -9.80 6.21
CA GLY A 37 -6.42 -10.15 7.62
C GLY A 37 -7.02 -9.17 8.63
N ALA A 38 -7.65 -8.08 8.17
CA ALA A 38 -8.27 -7.08 9.04
C ALA A 38 -9.45 -7.62 9.87
N LYS A 39 -10.12 -8.67 9.39
CA LYS A 39 -11.15 -9.40 10.12
C LYS A 39 -10.59 -10.78 10.50
N THR A 40 -10.31 -10.95 11.78
CA THR A 40 -9.83 -12.21 12.36
C THR A 40 -10.96 -13.18 12.64
N GLN A 41 -10.61 -14.45 12.85
CA GLN A 41 -11.56 -15.47 13.29
C GLN A 41 -12.23 -15.04 14.61
N PRO A 42 -13.55 -15.23 14.74
CA PRO A 42 -14.26 -14.93 15.99
C PRO A 42 -13.74 -15.78 17.15
N VAL A 43 -13.53 -15.14 18.31
CA VAL A 43 -13.26 -15.85 19.57
C VAL A 43 -14.60 -16.35 20.11
N LEU A 44 -14.65 -17.64 20.45
CA LEU A 44 -15.86 -18.29 20.96
C LEU A 44 -15.80 -18.37 22.48
N SER A 45 -16.96 -18.18 23.12
CA SER A 45 -17.14 -18.46 24.54
C SER A 45 -17.17 -19.96 24.82
N ASP A 46 -16.95 -20.38 26.08
CA ASP A 46 -17.03 -21.79 26.50
C ASP A 46 -18.41 -22.42 26.24
N ILE A 47 -19.48 -21.61 26.29
CA ILE A 47 -20.82 -22.00 25.91
C ILE A 47 -21.18 -21.28 24.62
N LEU A 48 -21.19 -22.01 23.51
CA LEU A 48 -21.46 -21.47 22.19
C LEU A 48 -22.94 -21.10 22.06
N THR A 49 -23.23 -19.81 21.97
CA THR A 49 -24.57 -19.31 21.68
C THR A 49 -24.91 -19.49 20.19
N ALA A 50 -26.20 -19.57 19.87
CA ALA A 50 -26.65 -19.63 18.48
C ALA A 50 -26.16 -18.43 17.64
N GLY A 51 -26.00 -17.25 18.27
CA GLY A 51 -25.45 -16.06 17.64
C GLY A 51 -23.97 -16.21 17.30
N GLU A 52 -23.14 -16.69 18.22
CA GLU A 52 -21.71 -16.95 17.97
C GLU A 52 -21.50 -18.00 16.89
N GLN A 53 -22.31 -19.06 16.89
CA GLN A 53 -22.24 -20.09 15.85
C GLN A 53 -22.61 -19.54 14.47
N ALA A 54 -23.59 -18.65 14.38
CA ALA A 54 -23.94 -17.97 13.13
C ALA A 54 -22.80 -17.06 12.64
N VAL A 55 -22.14 -16.33 13.55
CA VAL A 55 -20.99 -15.47 13.22
C VAL A 55 -19.80 -16.29 12.74
N LEU A 56 -19.50 -17.42 13.39
CA LEU A 56 -18.43 -18.33 12.99
C LEU A 56 -18.71 -18.95 11.62
N LYS A 57 -19.94 -19.44 11.39
CA LYS A 57 -20.36 -19.97 10.09
C LYS A 57 -20.21 -18.93 8.98
N LEU A 58 -20.69 -17.70 9.21
CA LEU A 58 -20.54 -16.62 8.25
C LEU A 58 -19.07 -16.24 8.02
N TYR A 59 -18.21 -16.35 9.04
CA TYR A 59 -16.77 -16.14 8.87
C TYR A 59 -16.18 -17.17 7.89
N HIS A 60 -16.43 -18.47 8.11
CA HIS A 60 -15.95 -19.53 7.23
C HIS A 60 -16.53 -19.44 5.82
N GLU A 61 -17.83 -19.14 5.68
CA GLU A 61 -18.45 -18.94 4.36
C GLU A 61 -17.78 -17.82 3.56
N ASN A 62 -17.43 -16.70 4.24
CA ASN A 62 -16.72 -15.61 3.59
C ASN A 62 -15.26 -15.96 3.27
N HIS A 63 -14.64 -16.81 4.09
CA HIS A 63 -13.30 -17.34 3.89
C HIS A 63 -13.23 -18.22 2.64
N ASP A 64 -14.12 -19.21 2.53
CA ASP A 64 -14.20 -20.11 1.38
C ASP A 64 -14.54 -19.34 0.10
N LYS A 65 -15.47 -18.38 0.20
CA LYS A 65 -15.83 -17.49 -0.90
C LYS A 65 -14.63 -16.66 -1.37
N ALA A 66 -13.80 -16.18 -0.45
CA ALA A 66 -12.60 -15.43 -0.80
C ALA A 66 -11.58 -16.33 -1.53
N CYS A 67 -11.32 -17.54 -1.02
CA CYS A 67 -10.43 -18.51 -1.66
C CYS A 67 -10.87 -18.80 -3.10
N GLY A 68 -12.15 -19.16 -3.27
CA GLY A 68 -12.71 -19.47 -4.59
C GLY A 68 -12.66 -18.27 -5.54
N MET A 69 -12.99 -17.06 -5.07
CA MET A 69 -12.91 -15.87 -5.92
C MET A 69 -11.48 -15.57 -6.37
N ILE A 70 -10.50 -15.66 -5.46
CA ILE A 70 -9.08 -15.49 -5.80
C ILE A 70 -8.67 -16.52 -6.84
N TYR A 71 -8.91 -17.81 -6.58
CA TYR A 71 -8.50 -18.91 -7.44
C TYR A 71 -9.09 -18.80 -8.86
N LEU A 72 -10.37 -18.45 -8.98
CA LEU A 72 -11.06 -18.29 -10.26
C LEU A 72 -10.50 -17.17 -11.14
N HIS A 73 -9.75 -16.22 -10.56
CA HIS A 73 -9.13 -15.12 -11.28
C HIS A 73 -7.63 -15.32 -11.50
N LEU A 74 -7.14 -16.56 -11.42
CA LEU A 74 -5.76 -16.93 -11.73
C LEU A 74 -5.68 -17.66 -13.07
N ASP A 75 -4.71 -17.28 -13.91
CA ASP A 75 -4.30 -18.16 -14.99
C ASP A 75 -3.73 -19.47 -14.43
N ASN A 76 -3.80 -20.54 -15.22
CA ASN A 76 -3.31 -21.87 -14.83
C ASN A 76 -1.85 -21.84 -14.34
N ASP A 77 -1.00 -21.03 -14.98
CA ASP A 77 0.42 -20.88 -14.61
C ASP A 77 0.61 -20.21 -13.24
N GLN A 78 -0.40 -19.50 -12.73
CA GLN A 78 -0.37 -18.88 -11.39
C GLN A 78 -1.00 -19.76 -10.31
N GLN A 79 -1.92 -20.66 -10.67
CA GLN A 79 -2.59 -21.55 -9.71
C GLN A 79 -1.60 -22.44 -8.94
N ILE A 80 -0.51 -22.87 -9.58
CA ILE A 80 0.53 -23.67 -8.94
C ILE A 80 1.16 -22.98 -7.71
N HIS A 81 1.17 -21.65 -7.67
CA HIS A 81 1.75 -20.90 -6.55
C HIS A 81 0.86 -20.88 -5.30
N VAL A 82 -0.44 -21.20 -5.44
CA VAL A 82 -1.40 -21.18 -4.35
C VAL A 82 -1.94 -22.56 -3.97
N GLU A 83 -1.62 -23.60 -4.74
CA GLU A 83 -2.19 -24.94 -4.53
C GLU A 83 -1.99 -25.50 -3.12
N ALA A 84 -0.82 -25.26 -2.52
CA ALA A 84 -0.50 -25.70 -1.16
C ALA A 84 -1.24 -24.92 -0.06
N VAL A 85 -1.79 -23.74 -0.38
CA VAL A 85 -2.42 -22.80 0.55
C VAL A 85 -3.83 -22.42 0.12
N LYS A 86 -4.46 -23.21 -0.77
CA LYS A 86 -5.73 -22.87 -1.43
C LYS A 86 -6.93 -22.70 -0.49
N ASP A 87 -6.80 -23.16 0.75
CA ASP A 87 -7.83 -23.09 1.79
C ASP A 87 -7.67 -21.86 2.69
N ASP A 88 -6.63 -21.04 2.49
CA ASP A 88 -6.37 -19.81 3.26
C ASP A 88 -6.19 -18.60 2.32
N PRO A 89 -7.18 -17.69 2.25
CA PRO A 89 -7.16 -16.59 1.30
C PRO A 89 -6.08 -15.55 1.62
N ILE A 90 -5.64 -15.44 2.88
CA ILE A 90 -4.57 -14.55 3.30
C ILE A 90 -3.25 -15.09 2.77
N GLN A 91 -2.99 -16.38 2.98
CA GLN A 91 -1.79 -17.04 2.48
C GLN A 91 -1.76 -17.08 0.95
N MET A 92 -2.90 -17.33 0.28
CA MET A 92 -3.00 -17.21 -1.17
C MET A 92 -2.60 -15.82 -1.66
N TRP A 93 -3.12 -14.76 -1.03
CA TRP A 93 -2.83 -13.40 -1.43
C TRP A 93 -1.35 -13.04 -1.25
N GLU A 94 -0.76 -13.41 -0.11
CA GLU A 94 0.66 -13.16 0.18
C GLU A 94 1.59 -14.01 -0.71
N ALA A 95 1.24 -15.26 -1.03
CA ALA A 95 2.01 -16.09 -1.97
C ALA A 95 2.07 -15.45 -3.37
N LEU A 96 0.94 -15.01 -3.91
CA LEU A 96 0.87 -14.32 -5.20
C LEU A 96 1.67 -13.01 -5.16
N LYS A 97 1.50 -12.23 -4.09
CA LYS A 97 2.24 -10.99 -3.87
C LYS A 97 3.75 -11.22 -3.85
N ALA A 98 4.22 -12.23 -3.11
CA ALA A 98 5.63 -12.58 -3.05
C ALA A 98 6.19 -12.96 -4.42
N VAL A 99 5.48 -13.81 -5.19
CA VAL A 99 5.90 -14.24 -6.54
C VAL A 99 6.08 -13.04 -7.48
N HIS A 100 5.18 -12.05 -7.43
CA HIS A 100 5.23 -10.91 -8.33
C HIS A 100 6.10 -9.73 -7.83
N GLN A 101 6.34 -9.63 -6.51
CA GLN A 101 7.24 -8.64 -5.93
C GLN A 101 8.71 -9.07 -6.04
N GLN A 102 9.03 -10.36 -5.88
CA GLN A 102 10.39 -10.89 -6.03
C GLN A 102 10.93 -10.75 -7.48
N LYS A 103 10.04 -10.75 -8.48
CA LYS A 103 10.40 -10.58 -9.90
C LYS A 103 10.89 -9.17 -10.26
N ARG A 104 10.86 -8.20 -9.33
CA ARG A 104 11.47 -6.87 -9.50
C ARG A 104 12.84 -6.85 -8.82
N PRO A 105 13.96 -6.78 -9.55
CA PRO A 105 15.27 -6.48 -8.96
C PRO A 105 15.15 -5.21 -8.11
N GLY A 106 15.70 -5.26 -6.89
CA GLY A 106 15.32 -4.43 -5.75
C GLY A 106 15.11 -2.93 -6.02
N ASN A 107 13.99 -2.40 -5.50
CA ASN A 107 13.85 -1.02 -4.99
C ASN A 107 12.46 -0.66 -4.43
N ARG A 108 11.62 -1.62 -3.99
CA ARG A 108 10.30 -1.29 -3.42
C ARG A 108 10.03 -2.01 -2.11
N PHE A 109 10.89 -1.74 -1.15
CA PHE A 109 10.59 -1.89 0.28
C PHE A 109 9.19 -1.32 0.59
N ASN A 110 8.28 -2.21 1.00
CA ASN A 110 7.17 -2.05 1.96
C ASN A 110 6.44 -0.71 2.17
N ALA A 111 6.11 0.06 1.12
CA ALA A 111 5.28 1.26 1.29
C ALA A 111 3.84 0.97 1.78
N TYR A 112 3.33 -0.26 1.67
CA TYR A 112 2.00 -0.61 2.19
C TYR A 112 1.97 -0.95 3.68
N ASP A 113 3.08 -1.40 4.26
CA ASP A 113 3.16 -1.72 5.69
C ASP A 113 3.28 -0.43 6.52
N ASP A 114 3.99 0.58 5.99
CA ASP A 114 4.02 1.94 6.55
C ASP A 114 2.67 2.65 6.46
N LEU A 115 1.87 2.40 5.41
CA LEU A 115 0.57 3.07 5.22
C LEU A 115 -0.49 2.65 6.26
N PHE A 116 -0.38 1.44 6.82
CA PHE A 116 -1.29 0.93 7.85
C PHE A 116 -0.65 0.78 9.24
N SER A 117 0.66 0.96 9.39
CA SER A 117 1.36 0.97 10.68
C SER A 117 1.35 2.32 11.39
N ILE A 118 0.83 3.39 10.77
CA ILE A 118 0.62 4.67 11.46
C ILE A 118 -0.55 4.52 12.44
N ARG A 119 -0.21 4.14 13.68
CA ARG A 119 -1.06 4.39 14.84
C ARG A 119 -0.69 5.77 15.36
N LYS A 120 -1.64 6.69 15.34
CA LYS A 120 -1.52 7.97 16.05
C LYS A 120 -1.53 7.68 17.54
N GLU A 121 -0.44 7.96 18.25
CA GLU A 121 -0.44 7.94 19.71
C GLU A 121 -1.16 9.19 20.25
N GLU A 122 -1.88 9.03 21.37
CA GLU A 122 -2.59 10.11 22.08
C GLU A 122 -1.57 11.07 22.70
N GLY A 123 -1.04 11.96 21.88
CA GLY A 123 -0.05 12.96 22.29
C GLY A 123 0.59 13.70 21.11
N GLU A 124 0.51 13.17 19.89
CA GLU A 124 0.99 13.89 18.70
C GLU A 124 0.05 15.05 18.35
N ASN A 125 0.44 16.23 18.78
CA ASN A 125 -0.12 17.49 18.29
C ASN A 125 0.43 17.73 16.89
N LEU A 126 -0.46 17.92 15.92
CA LEU A 126 -0.11 18.18 14.52
C LEU A 126 0.53 19.56 14.40
N SER A 127 1.81 19.66 14.72
CA SER A 127 2.61 20.83 14.40
C SER A 127 2.86 20.81 12.90
N ILE A 128 1.94 21.43 12.16
CA ILE A 128 2.09 21.81 10.76
C ILE A 128 3.52 22.35 10.51
N PRO A 129 4.34 21.67 9.69
CA PRO A 129 5.68 22.16 9.38
C PRO A 129 5.56 23.46 8.58
N SER A 130 6.12 24.53 9.14
CA SER A 130 6.19 25.87 8.52
C SER A 130 7.21 25.87 7.37
N PHE A 131 6.84 25.31 6.22
CA PHE A 131 7.63 25.39 5.00
C PHE A 131 6.74 25.53 3.75
N LEU A 132 6.01 26.64 3.69
CA LEU A 132 5.47 27.16 2.43
C LEU A 132 5.58 28.70 2.43
N VAL A 133 6.74 29.22 2.06
CA VAL A 133 6.82 30.52 1.41
C VAL A 133 7.49 30.33 0.04
N PRO A 134 6.79 30.54 -1.08
CA PRO A 134 7.37 30.42 -2.42
C PRO A 134 8.31 31.60 -2.72
N VAL A 135 9.55 31.31 -3.09
CA VAL A 135 10.49 32.30 -3.65
C VAL A 135 10.13 32.56 -5.10
N LEU A 136 9.62 33.75 -5.41
CA LEU A 136 9.47 34.28 -6.77
C LEU A 136 10.72 35.07 -7.19
N PRO A 137 11.24 34.93 -8.43
CA PRO A 137 12.36 35.73 -8.93
C PRO A 137 11.89 36.85 -9.86
N HIS A 138 12.17 38.12 -9.53
CA HIS A 138 12.91 39.07 -10.38
C HIS A 138 12.89 40.51 -9.84
N SER A 139 13.94 41.25 -10.21
CA SER A 139 14.06 42.70 -10.28
C SER A 139 14.33 43.45 -8.97
N HIS A 140 15.61 43.60 -8.63
CA HIS A 140 16.08 44.89 -8.11
C HIS A 140 17.39 45.31 -8.79
N ARG A 141 17.27 46.35 -9.61
CA ARG A 141 18.35 47.07 -10.28
C ARG A 141 18.53 48.39 -9.56
N GLU A 142 19.35 48.41 -8.52
CA GLU A 142 19.92 49.63 -7.93
C GLU A 142 21.41 49.33 -7.76
N LYS A 143 22.28 49.68 -8.72
CA LYS A 143 22.98 50.97 -8.81
C LYS A 143 23.34 51.53 -7.44
N ASN A 144 24.52 51.19 -6.93
CA ASN A 144 25.42 52.19 -6.40
C ASN A 144 26.87 51.72 -6.47
N LEU A 145 27.69 52.56 -7.11
CA LEU A 145 29.12 52.46 -7.26
C LEU A 145 29.80 52.60 -5.89
N LEU A 146 30.79 51.76 -5.60
CA LEU A 146 32.03 52.22 -4.95
C LEU A 146 33.18 51.24 -5.22
N ILE A 147 34.02 51.63 -6.20
CA ILE A 147 35.50 51.64 -6.17
C ILE A 147 36.18 50.30 -5.78
N VAL A 148 36.52 49.47 -6.77
CA VAL A 148 37.89 49.28 -7.31
C VAL A 148 38.91 48.84 -6.27
N ASN A 149 39.21 47.54 -6.26
CA ASN A 149 40.47 47.00 -5.76
C ASN A 149 41.60 47.56 -6.63
N ASN A 150 42.33 48.55 -6.11
CA ASN A 150 43.59 48.99 -6.67
C ASN A 150 44.72 48.44 -5.81
N VAL A 151 45.48 47.54 -6.43
CA VAL A 151 46.87 47.22 -6.11
C VAL A 151 47.65 48.53 -5.95
N LEU A 152 48.53 48.61 -4.95
CA LEU A 152 49.92 49.08 -5.05
C LEU A 152 50.58 49.18 -3.66
N ASN A 153 51.70 48.48 -3.54
CA ASN A 153 52.98 48.88 -2.93
C ASN A 153 52.98 49.47 -1.51
N GLU A 154 53.54 48.72 -0.55
CA GLU A 154 54.98 48.72 -0.18
C GLU A 154 55.21 49.70 0.97
N ASP A 155 56.14 49.27 1.83
CA ASP A 155 57.00 50.10 2.65
C ASP A 155 56.55 50.62 4.04
N LEU A 156 57.23 50.00 5.01
CA LEU A 156 58.06 50.65 6.04
C LEU A 156 57.39 51.15 7.33
N LEU A 157 57.68 50.38 8.38
CA LEU A 157 58.32 50.80 9.63
C LEU A 157 57.87 52.12 10.28
N GLY A 158 57.26 51.96 11.46
CA GLY A 158 57.14 52.97 12.50
C GLY A 158 56.61 52.34 13.78
#